data_AF-Q4CW93-F1
#
_entry.id   AF-Q4CW93-F1
#
_cell.length_a   1.000
_cell.length_b   1.000
_cell.length_c   1.000
_cell.angle_alpha   90.00
_cell.angle_beta   90.00
_cell.angle_gamma   90.00
#
_symmetry.space_group_name_H-M   'P 1'
#
loop_
_entity.id
_entity.type
_entity.pdbx_description
1 polymer ?
#
loop_
_entity_poly.entity_id
_entity_poly.type
_entity_poly.pdbx_seq_one_letter_code
_entity_poly.pdbx_strand_id
1 'polypeptide(L)'
;GSGNPPGSLLGIGSWCLDGDSLEAKTAVGGKWQANVVAVCARVLCRHDGVFVKYLGGKSFESCPAGQSITPKSRYFRGGGKIICPKYEEVCTIAANGSSRVLLIPTDGSDARATAALGHFILTVLAAIAAVVVVPV
;
A
#
# COMPACT_ATOMS: atom_id res chain seq x y z
N GLY A 1 16.17 17.98 -11.37
CA GLY A 1 17.16 16.93 -11.71
C GLY A 1 16.51 15.59 -11.48
N SER A 2 16.51 14.71 -12.49
CA SER A 2 16.05 13.31 -12.40
C SER A 2 17.16 12.43 -11.80
N GLY A 3 17.56 12.72 -10.57
CA GLY A 3 18.54 11.93 -9.84
C GLY A 3 17.84 11.02 -8.84
N ASN A 4 18.31 9.78 -8.71
CA ASN A 4 17.85 8.90 -7.63
C ASN A 4 18.11 9.58 -6.28
N PRO A 5 17.15 9.55 -5.33
CA PRO A 5 17.40 10.07 -4.01
C PRO A 5 18.60 9.36 -3.37
N PRO A 6 19.37 10.04 -2.50
CA PRO A 6 20.56 9.46 -1.89
C PRO A 6 20.24 8.14 -1.18
N GLY A 7 21.14 7.15 -1.27
CA GLY A 7 20.94 5.85 -0.63
C GLY A 7 19.77 5.00 -1.15
N SER A 8 19.07 5.42 -2.21
CA SER A 8 17.84 4.76 -2.64
C SER A 8 18.07 3.62 -3.63
N LEU A 9 17.50 2.46 -3.34
CA LEU A 9 17.34 1.33 -4.23
C LEU A 9 15.98 1.42 -4.92
N LEU A 10 15.96 1.96 -6.14
CA LEU A 10 14.76 2.08 -6.96
C LEU A 10 14.46 0.80 -7.76
N GLY A 11 13.19 0.59 -8.09
CA GLY A 11 12.72 -0.54 -8.90
C GLY A 11 11.34 -1.03 -8.47
N ILE A 12 10.89 -2.14 -9.08
CA ILE A 12 9.61 -2.76 -8.73
C ILE A 12 9.62 -3.19 -7.26
N GLY A 13 8.56 -2.84 -6.53
CA GLY A 13 8.40 -3.13 -5.11
C GLY A 13 9.28 -2.27 -4.20
N SER A 14 9.92 -1.22 -4.73
CA SER A 14 10.60 -0.23 -3.88
C SER A 14 9.61 0.77 -3.31
N TRP A 15 9.69 1.00 -2.01
CA TRP A 15 8.95 2.01 -1.27
C TRP A 15 9.92 2.98 -0.61
N CYS A 16 9.55 4.25 -0.53
CA CYS A 16 10.35 5.24 0.18
C CYS A 16 9.97 5.20 1.66
N LEU A 17 10.96 4.83 2.48
CA LEU A 17 10.82 4.62 3.91
C LEU A 17 11.45 5.81 4.63
N ASP A 18 10.86 6.19 5.76
CA ASP A 18 11.37 7.30 6.55
C ASP A 18 12.75 6.99 7.12
N GLY A 19 13.58 8.02 7.14
CA GLY A 19 14.93 8.01 7.67
C GLY A 19 15.01 8.82 8.94
N ASP A 20 15.71 8.30 9.94
CA ASP A 20 16.14 9.07 11.11
C ASP A 20 17.66 9.24 11.05
N SER A 21 18.09 10.50 10.95
CA SER A 21 19.51 10.89 10.99
C SER A 21 20.39 10.12 9.98
N LEU A 22 19.82 9.72 8.83
CA LEU A 22 20.56 8.98 7.81
C LEU A 22 21.60 9.88 7.12
N GLU A 23 22.79 9.31 6.93
CA GLU A 23 23.77 9.84 6.00
C GLU A 23 23.97 8.84 4.87
N ALA A 24 23.62 9.25 3.64
CA ALA A 24 23.61 8.36 2.49
C ALA A 24 24.38 8.94 1.31
N LYS A 25 24.94 8.03 0.50
CA LYS A 25 25.70 8.38 -0.69
C LYS A 25 24.75 8.77 -1.82
N THR A 26 24.97 9.95 -2.39
CA THR A 26 24.28 10.46 -3.59
C THR A 26 24.68 9.63 -4.81
N ALA A 27 23.76 9.42 -5.75
CA ALA A 27 24.06 8.73 -7.01
C ALA A 27 25.01 9.56 -7.89
N VAL A 28 24.81 10.88 -7.92
CA VAL A 28 25.60 11.83 -8.71
C VAL A 28 26.87 12.21 -7.95
N GLY A 29 28.04 11.84 -8.48
CA GLY A 29 29.34 12.22 -7.92
C GLY A 29 29.73 11.50 -6.61
N GLY A 30 28.86 10.65 -6.06
CA GLY A 30 29.19 9.83 -4.89
C GLY A 30 29.45 10.62 -3.61
N LYS A 31 28.93 11.84 -3.51
CA LYS A 31 29.02 12.68 -2.31
C LYS A 31 28.13 12.12 -1.20
N TRP A 32 28.50 12.39 0.05
CA TRP A 32 27.66 12.06 1.19
C TRP A 32 26.67 13.19 1.46
N GLN A 33 25.41 12.82 1.70
CA GLN A 33 24.35 13.73 2.13
C GLN A 33 23.91 13.33 3.53
N ALA A 34 24.01 14.26 4.48
CA ALA A 34 23.51 14.10 5.84
C ALA A 34 22.01 14.45 5.92
N ASN A 35 21.35 14.04 7.02
CA ASN A 35 19.93 14.29 7.29
C ASN A 35 19.00 13.87 6.14
N VAL A 36 19.27 12.69 5.56
CA VAL A 36 18.40 12.09 4.55
C VAL A 36 17.13 11.61 5.24
N VAL A 37 16.03 12.33 5.04
CA VAL A 37 14.74 12.06 5.71
C VAL A 37 13.99 10.86 5.14
N ALA A 38 14.37 10.36 3.97
CA ALA A 38 13.76 9.18 3.36
C ALA A 38 14.72 8.51 2.38
N VAL A 39 14.65 7.17 2.32
CA VAL A 39 15.35 6.37 1.29
C VAL A 39 14.41 5.32 0.73
N CYS A 40 14.51 5.06 -0.56
CA CYS A 40 13.69 4.02 -1.18
C CYS A 40 14.40 2.66 -1.10
N ALA A 41 13.66 1.63 -0.72
CA ALA A 41 14.16 0.28 -0.50
C ALA A 41 13.13 -0.74 -0.98
N ARG A 42 13.58 -1.92 -1.41
CA ARG A 42 12.64 -2.98 -1.79
C ARG A 42 11.95 -3.52 -0.56
N VAL A 43 10.63 -3.63 -0.62
CA VAL A 43 9.80 -4.23 0.41
C VAL A 43 9.31 -5.59 -0.07
N LEU A 44 9.38 -6.56 0.84
CA LEU A 44 8.80 -7.89 0.67
C LEU A 44 7.87 -8.16 1.85
N CYS A 45 6.62 -8.48 1.55
CA CYS A 45 5.60 -8.79 2.54
C CYS A 45 5.46 -10.32 2.66
N ARG A 46 5.60 -10.86 3.87
CA ARG A 46 5.40 -12.28 4.21
C ARG A 46 4.97 -12.36 5.66
N HIS A 47 4.05 -13.24 6.02
CA HIS A 47 3.65 -13.35 7.43
C HIS A 47 2.31 -12.66 7.69
N ASP A 48 2.07 -11.44 7.19
CA ASP A 48 1.93 -10.23 8.06
C ASP A 48 3.16 -9.38 8.44
N GLY A 49 4.35 -9.77 8.00
CA GLY A 49 5.61 -9.05 8.25
C GLY A 49 6.12 -8.26 7.06
N VAL A 50 6.88 -7.20 7.37
CA VAL A 50 7.61 -6.38 6.38
C VAL A 50 9.09 -6.75 6.42
N PHE A 51 9.65 -7.04 5.26
CA PHE A 51 11.08 -7.25 5.08
C PHE A 51 11.63 -6.24 4.09
N VAL A 52 12.79 -5.65 4.40
CA VAL A 52 13.37 -4.54 3.65
C VAL A 52 14.73 -4.93 3.09
N LYS A 53 14.99 -4.55 1.83
CA LYS A 53 16.32 -4.58 1.22
C LYS A 53 16.70 -3.17 0.76
N TYR A 54 17.63 -2.55 1.48
CA TYR A 54 18.19 -1.22 1.18
C TYR A 54 19.35 -1.29 0.17
N LEU A 55 19.80 -0.13 -0.32
CA LEU A 55 20.88 -0.05 -1.30
C LEU A 55 22.19 -0.64 -0.76
N GLY A 56 22.72 -1.64 -1.48
CA GLY A 56 23.92 -2.38 -1.07
C GLY A 56 23.70 -3.41 0.04
N GLY A 57 22.46 -3.58 0.53
CA GLY A 57 22.09 -4.69 1.41
C GLY A 57 22.16 -6.03 0.65
N LYS A 58 22.61 -7.10 1.33
CA LYS A 58 22.81 -8.41 0.72
C LYS A 58 21.47 -9.12 0.44
N SER A 59 20.62 -9.17 1.46
CA SER A 59 19.33 -9.86 1.47
C SER A 59 18.22 -8.95 2.03
N PHE A 60 16.99 -9.45 2.02
CA PHE A 60 15.90 -8.85 2.76
C PHE A 60 16.13 -9.08 4.27
N GLU A 61 15.99 -8.04 5.06
CA GLU A 61 16.10 -8.06 6.53
C GLU A 61 14.71 -7.82 7.15
N SER A 62 14.42 -8.44 8.29
CA SER A 62 13.15 -8.22 8.99
C SER A 62 13.07 -6.77 9.46
N CYS A 63 11.93 -6.11 9.22
CA CYS A 63 11.69 -4.73 9.60
C CYS A 63 10.32 -4.62 10.32
N PRO A 64 10.24 -5.00 11.61
CA PRO A 64 8.99 -4.98 12.36
C PRO A 64 8.46 -3.55 12.53
N ALA A 65 7.14 -3.38 12.44
CA ALA A 65 6.49 -2.07 12.60
C ALA A 65 6.88 -1.38 13.92
N GLY A 66 7.15 -0.08 13.86
CA GLY A 66 7.58 0.71 15.02
C GLY A 66 9.03 0.49 15.45
N GLN A 67 9.77 -0.41 14.78
CA GLN A 67 11.20 -0.56 14.94
C GLN A 67 11.96 0.23 13.86
N SER A 68 13.29 0.13 13.90
CA SER A 68 14.16 0.69 12.90
C SER A 68 15.36 -0.21 12.64
N ILE A 69 15.93 -0.12 11.44
CA ILE A 69 17.14 -0.84 11.06
C ILE A 69 18.25 0.16 10.72
N THR A 70 19.49 -0.16 11.09
CA THR A 70 20.66 0.61 10.67
C THR A 70 21.26 -0.06 9.42
N PRO A 71 21.18 0.55 8.23
CA PRO A 71 21.63 -0.07 7.00
C PRO A 71 23.17 -0.26 6.98
N LYS A 72 23.61 -1.51 6.85
CA LYS A 72 25.04 -1.88 6.85
C LYS A 72 25.55 -2.05 5.42
N SER A 73 25.81 -0.95 4.73
CA SER A 73 26.42 -0.97 3.40
C SER A 73 27.33 0.23 3.14
N ARG A 74 28.15 0.14 2.08
CA ARG A 74 29.04 1.24 1.64
C ARG A 74 28.31 2.52 1.18
N TYR A 75 26.98 2.49 1.14
CA TYR A 75 26.13 3.61 0.71
C TYR A 75 25.56 4.40 1.89
N PHE A 76 25.75 3.92 3.11
CA PHE A 76 25.28 4.55 4.34
C PHE A 76 26.43 4.69 5.34
N ARG A 77 26.41 5.77 6.13
CA ARG A 77 27.33 5.96 7.26
C ARG A 77 26.65 6.72 8.39
N GLY A 78 27.38 6.99 9.47
CA GLY A 78 26.88 7.78 10.61
C GLY A 78 25.93 7.04 11.56
N GLY A 79 25.49 5.83 11.22
CA GLY A 79 24.64 5.02 12.10
C GLY A 79 23.15 5.41 12.10
N GLY A 80 22.73 6.30 11.19
CA GLY A 80 21.33 6.62 10.98
C GLY A 80 20.47 5.40 10.67
N LYS A 81 19.15 5.57 10.77
CA LYS A 81 18.18 4.48 10.82
C LYS A 81 17.15 4.62 9.70
N ILE A 82 16.71 3.49 9.16
CA ILE A 82 15.50 3.39 8.33
C ILE A 82 14.38 2.95 9.26
N ILE A 83 13.32 3.75 9.35
CA ILE A 83 12.13 3.45 10.15
C ILE A 83 11.31 2.40 9.42
N CYS A 84 10.90 1.36 10.16
CA CYS A 84 10.13 0.28 9.60
C CYS A 84 8.65 0.68 9.46
N PRO A 85 8.09 0.59 8.24
CA PRO A 85 6.70 0.93 8.01
C PRO A 85 5.78 -0.13 8.64
N LYS A 86 4.53 0.23 8.83
CA LYS A 86 3.48 -0.73 9.14
C LYS A 86 3.18 -1.59 7.91
N TYR A 87 2.74 -2.81 8.15
CA TYR A 87 2.32 -3.73 7.07
C TYR A 87 1.25 -3.09 6.17
N GLU A 88 0.26 -2.43 6.77
CA GLU A 88 -0.84 -1.78 6.05
C GLU A 88 -0.38 -0.68 5.08
N GLU A 89 0.74 -0.02 5.34
CA GLU A 89 1.25 1.09 4.52
C GLU A 89 1.87 0.62 3.20
N VAL A 90 2.50 -0.57 3.19
CA VAL A 90 3.32 -1.05 2.06
C VAL A 90 2.89 -2.40 1.49
N CYS A 91 2.01 -3.12 2.17
CA CYS A 91 1.60 -4.48 1.79
C CYS A 91 0.13 -4.61 1.37
N THR A 92 -0.72 -3.62 1.66
CA THR A 92 -2.13 -3.61 1.21
C THR A 92 -2.32 -2.94 -0.14
N ILE A 93 -1.25 -2.33 -0.69
CA ILE A 93 -1.24 -1.65 -1.97
C ILE A 93 -0.28 -2.39 -2.89
N ALA A 94 -0.72 -2.70 -4.11
CA ALA A 94 0.12 -3.29 -5.13
C ALA A 94 1.08 -2.24 -5.71
N ALA A 95 2.17 -2.69 -6.33
CA ALA A 95 3.20 -1.80 -6.86
C ALA A 95 2.72 -0.81 -7.95
N ASN A 96 1.55 -1.08 -8.57
CA ASN A 96 0.87 -0.20 -9.53
C ASN A 96 -0.13 0.77 -8.85
N GLY A 97 -0.17 0.82 -7.51
CA GLY A 97 -1.09 1.65 -6.74
C GLY A 97 -2.49 1.07 -6.56
N SER A 98 -2.82 -0.08 -7.16
CA SER A 98 -4.13 -0.70 -6.92
C SER A 98 -4.17 -1.33 -5.52
N SER A 99 -5.32 -1.31 -4.86
CA SER A 99 -5.50 -2.04 -3.60
C SER A 99 -5.30 -3.56 -3.81
N ARG A 100 -4.64 -4.23 -2.87
CA ARG A 100 -4.60 -5.71 -2.74
C ARG A 100 -5.74 -6.25 -1.89
N VAL A 101 -6.46 -5.38 -1.19
CA VAL A 101 -7.67 -5.74 -0.47
C VAL A 101 -8.83 -5.62 -1.45
N LEU A 102 -9.56 -6.71 -1.65
CA LEU A 102 -10.92 -6.64 -2.16
C LEU A 102 -11.74 -5.90 -1.11
N LEU A 103 -11.97 -4.61 -1.33
CA LEU A 103 -13.04 -3.91 -0.66
C LEU A 103 -14.32 -4.51 -1.22
N ILE A 104 -14.83 -5.54 -0.56
CA ILE A 104 -16.25 -5.87 -0.69
C ILE A 104 -16.93 -4.70 0.02
N PRO A 105 -17.71 -3.86 -0.68
CA PRO A 105 -18.53 -2.88 0.02
C PRO A 105 -19.42 -3.69 0.97
N THR A 106 -19.23 -3.53 2.28
CA THR A 106 -20.14 -4.13 3.27
C THR A 106 -21.50 -3.44 3.25
N ASP A 107 -21.64 -2.38 2.47
CA ASP A 107 -22.92 -1.77 2.18
C ASP A 107 -23.48 -2.42 0.92
N GLY A 108 -24.21 -3.52 1.12
CA GLY A 108 -25.20 -4.05 0.18
C GLY A 108 -26.36 -3.07 -0.08
N SER A 109 -26.08 -1.77 -0.18
CA SER A 109 -26.94 -0.79 -0.82
C SER A 109 -26.60 -0.69 -2.29
N ASP A 110 -26.54 -1.84 -2.98
CA ASP A 110 -26.88 -1.88 -4.38
C ASP A 110 -28.36 -1.51 -4.48
N ALA A 111 -28.64 -0.20 -4.56
CA ALA A 111 -29.95 0.37 -4.82
C ALA A 111 -30.60 -0.19 -6.13
N ARG A 112 -29.86 -0.98 -6.91
CA ARG A 112 -30.37 -1.70 -8.08
C ARG A 112 -31.10 -3.00 -7.73
N ALA A 113 -30.79 -3.67 -6.61
CA ALA A 113 -31.47 -4.91 -6.22
C ALA A 113 -32.83 -4.63 -5.56
N THR A 114 -32.93 -3.57 -4.77
CA THR A 114 -34.21 -3.13 -4.17
C THR A 114 -35.20 -2.66 -5.22
N ALA A 115 -34.73 -2.05 -6.32
CA ALA A 115 -35.58 -1.66 -7.45
C ALA A 115 -36.26 -2.87 -8.13
N ALA A 116 -35.58 -4.02 -8.20
CA ALA A 116 -36.13 -5.23 -8.82
C ALA A 116 -37.23 -5.88 -7.98
N LEU A 117 -37.03 -6.01 -6.66
CA LEU A 117 -38.04 -6.53 -5.74
C LEU A 117 -39.24 -5.57 -5.64
N GLY A 118 -38.99 -4.25 -5.60
CA GLY A 118 -40.04 -3.23 -5.59
C GLY A 118 -40.92 -3.29 -6.83
N HIS A 119 -40.33 -3.42 -8.03
CA HIS A 119 -41.10 -3.62 -9.26
C HIS A 119 -41.93 -4.90 -9.24
N PHE A 120 -41.34 -6.02 -8.78
CA PHE A 120 -42.06 -7.29 -8.73
C PHE A 120 -43.27 -7.22 -7.79
N ILE A 121 -43.10 -6.66 -6.58
CA ILE A 121 -44.19 -6.48 -5.61
C ILE A 121 -45.29 -5.55 -6.17
N LEU A 122 -44.92 -4.44 -6.81
CA LEU A 122 -45.89 -3.51 -7.41
C LEU A 122 -46.72 -4.17 -8.53
N THR A 123 -46.07 -4.97 -9.38
CA THR A 123 -46.76 -5.68 -10.48
C THR A 123 -47.74 -6.74 -9.97
N VAL A 124 -47.38 -7.48 -8.92
CA VAL A 124 -48.26 -8.50 -8.32
C VAL A 124 -49.49 -7.84 -7.68
N LEU A 125 -49.32 -6.73 -6.96
CA LEU A 125 -50.44 -5.98 -6.36
C LEU A 125 -51.40 -5.43 -7.43
N ALA A 126 -50.86 -4.88 -8.52
CA ALA A 126 -51.67 -4.38 -9.63
C ALA A 126 -52.49 -5.50 -10.33
N ALA A 127 -51.89 -6.69 -10.51
CA ALA A 127 -52.59 -7.83 -11.09
C ALA A 127 -53.74 -8.33 -10.21
N ILE A 128 -53.53 -8.42 -8.88
CA ILE A 128 -54.58 -8.81 -7.94
C ILE A 128 -55.72 -7.79 -7.94
N ALA A 129 -55.40 -6.48 -7.94
CA ALA A 129 -56.40 -5.43 -8.00
C ALA A 129 -57.24 -5.48 -9.28
N ALA A 130 -56.65 -5.83 -10.43
CA ALA A 130 -57.38 -5.98 -11.68
C ALA A 130 -58.38 -7.14 -11.65
N VAL A 131 -58.05 -8.28 -11.02
CA VAL A 131 -58.95 -9.44 -10.94
C VAL A 131 -60.19 -9.16 -10.09
N VAL A 132 -60.08 -8.36 -9.02
CA VAL A 132 -61.21 -8.07 -8.12
C VAL A 132 -62.18 -7.01 -8.65
N VAL A 133 -61.76 -6.17 -9.61
CA VAL A 133 -62.63 -5.12 -10.19
C VAL A 133 -63.29 -5.51 -11.50
N VAL A 134 -62.99 -6.68 -12.08
CA VAL A 134 -63.78 -7.20 -13.19
C VAL A 134 -65.03 -7.83 -12.60
N PRO A 135 -66.23 -7.23 -12.74
CA PRO A 135 -67.46 -7.95 -12.48
C PRO A 135 -67.49 -9.13 -13.45
N VAL A 136 -67.63 -10.34 -12.90
CA VAL A 136 -67.96 -11.55 -13.67
C VAL A 136 -69.18 -11.29 -14.55
#